data_AF-A0A1I7DXD4-F1
#
_entry.id   AF-A0A1I7DXD4-F1
#
_cell.length_a   1.000
_cell.length_b   1.000
_cell.length_c   1.000
_cell.angle_alpha   90.00
_cell.angle_beta   90.00
_cell.angle_gamma   90.00
#
_symmetry.space_group_name_H-M   'P 1'
#
loop_
_entity.id
_entity.type
_entity.pdbx_description
1 polymer ?
#
loop_
_entity_poly.entity_id
_entity_poly.type
_entity_poly.pdbx_seq_one_letter_code
_entity_poly.pdbx_strand_id
1 'polypeptide(L)'
;MRFAFIAKHAEMSPVQWLCQIMDVSPPGYGAFRSRPLSQSQRKDMVVPAHIREQFALSLGSYGRPRMTEELEELGLPVGHRRIGRLMRDNGIAVRRNRTFKATTDSDHSFNIAPNLLNRDFSAARPNRKWAGDISYVWTQEGWLYLAVILDLHSRRVIGWAVSNRMKRDLE
;
A
#
# COMPACT_ATOMS: atom_id res chain seq x y z
N MET A 1 6.41 27.72 14.57
CA MET A 1 7.50 26.73 14.64
C MET A 1 8.88 27.40 14.71
N ARG A 2 9.12 28.34 15.64
CA ARG A 2 10.44 29.00 15.80
C ARG A 2 11.31 28.27 16.83
N PHE A 3 10.78 28.04 18.03
CA PHE A 3 11.51 27.34 19.09
C PHE A 3 11.82 25.86 18.78
N ALA A 4 10.94 25.15 18.07
CA ALA A 4 11.21 23.76 17.65
C ALA A 4 12.37 23.67 16.66
N PHE A 5 12.55 24.66 15.79
CA PHE A 5 13.70 24.75 14.89
C PHE A 5 15.00 24.97 15.68
N ILE A 6 14.98 25.90 16.64
CA ILE A 6 16.13 26.17 17.52
C ILE A 6 16.52 24.89 18.28
N ALA A 7 15.54 24.19 18.86
CA ALA A 7 15.79 22.94 19.58
C ALA A 7 16.46 21.86 18.71
N LYS A 8 16.05 21.75 17.44
CA LYS A 8 16.63 20.78 16.49
C LYS A 8 18.09 21.09 16.11
N HIS A 9 18.52 22.35 16.18
CA HIS A 9 19.86 22.78 15.74
C HIS A 9 20.75 23.28 16.89
N ALA A 10 20.27 23.20 18.14
CA ALA A 10 20.98 23.70 19.32
C ALA A 10 22.31 22.98 19.61
N GLU A 11 22.51 21.77 19.07
CA GLU A 11 23.77 21.03 19.18
C GLU A 11 24.82 21.49 18.16
N MET A 12 24.39 22.05 17.02
CA MET A 12 25.27 22.44 15.92
C MET A 12 25.60 23.93 15.94
N SER A 13 24.82 24.75 16.65
CA SER A 13 25.02 26.20 16.69
C SER A 13 24.62 26.80 18.03
N PRO A 14 25.28 27.90 18.47
CA PRO A 14 24.94 28.57 19.70
C PRO A 14 23.46 29.00 19.73
N VAL A 15 22.75 28.62 20.79
CA VAL A 15 21.32 28.92 20.96
C VAL A 15 21.04 30.42 20.86
N GLN A 16 21.94 31.27 21.36
CA GLN A 16 21.79 32.72 21.35
C GLN A 16 21.76 33.28 19.91
N TRP A 17 22.62 32.75 19.05
CA TRP A 17 22.67 33.10 17.63
C TRP A 17 21.42 32.59 16.89
N LEU A 18 20.98 31.36 17.18
CA LEU A 18 19.74 30.82 16.64
C LEU A 18 18.50 31.63 17.09
N CYS A 19 18.47 32.11 18.33
CA CYS A 19 17.39 32.97 18.83
C CYS A 19 17.35 34.31 18.09
N GLN A 20 18.50 34.91 17.81
CA GLN A 20 18.60 36.15 17.03
C GLN A 20 18.10 35.96 15.60
N ILE A 21 18.55 34.91 14.90
CA ILE A 21 18.12 34.62 13.52
C ILE A 21 16.62 34.36 13.43
N MET A 22 16.08 33.63 14.40
CA MET A 22 14.67 33.28 14.42
C MET A 22 13.78 34.38 15.00
N ASP A 23 14.35 35.52 15.38
CA ASP A 23 13.63 36.66 15.97
C ASP A 23 12.77 36.22 17.17
N VAL A 24 13.42 35.61 18.16
CA VAL A 24 12.80 35.18 19.43
C VAL A 24 13.71 35.44 20.62
N SER A 25 13.13 35.55 21.81
CA SER A 25 13.91 35.80 23.03
C SER A 25 14.53 34.52 23.62
N PRO A 26 15.78 34.56 24.11
CA PRO A 26 16.40 33.42 24.80
C PRO A 26 15.61 32.94 26.04
N PRO A 27 15.04 33.83 26.90
CA PRO A 27 14.16 33.39 27.98
C PRO A 27 12.90 32.67 27.48
N GLY A 28 12.32 33.12 26.35
CA GLY A 28 11.18 32.44 25.72
C GLY A 28 11.53 31.04 25.22
N TYR A 29 12.73 30.86 24.66
CA TYR A 29 13.24 29.53 24.32
C TYR A 29 13.47 28.66 25.55
N GLY A 30 14.03 29.23 26.62
CA GLY A 30 14.18 28.54 27.91
C GLY A 30 12.83 28.05 28.46
N ALA A 31 11.82 28.91 28.47
CA ALA A 31 10.45 28.58 28.88
C ALA A 31 9.79 27.54 27.97
N PHE A 32 10.06 27.58 26.66
CA PHE A 32 9.64 26.52 25.73
C PHE A 32 10.28 25.18 26.08
N ARG A 33 11.57 25.16 26.40
CA ARG A 33 12.33 23.94 26.71
C ARG A 33 11.93 23.31 28.04
N SER A 34 11.65 24.13 29.06
CA SER A 34 11.22 23.66 30.38
C SER A 34 9.71 23.44 30.49
N ARG A 35 8.94 23.76 29.43
CA ARG A 35 7.48 23.65 29.48
C ARG A 35 7.06 22.20 29.70
N PRO A 36 6.28 21.89 30.75
CA PRO A 36 5.79 20.54 30.94
C PRO A 36 4.84 20.16 29.81
N LEU A 37 4.75 18.85 29.53
CA LEU A 37 3.80 18.33 28.56
C LEU A 37 2.38 18.78 28.91
N SER A 38 1.69 19.35 27.94
CA SER A 38 0.27 19.70 28.06
C SER A 38 -0.58 18.47 28.31
N GLN A 39 -1.79 18.63 28.85
CA GLN A 39 -2.71 17.50 29.07
C GLN A 39 -2.97 16.70 27.78
N SER A 40 -3.07 17.39 26.64
CA SER A 40 -3.26 16.74 25.34
C SER A 40 -2.07 15.86 24.96
N GLN A 41 -0.85 16.38 25.16
CA GLN A 41 0.38 15.62 24.91
C GLN A 41 0.53 14.41 25.84
N ARG A 42 0.12 14.53 27.12
CA ARG A 42 0.11 13.38 28.04
C ARG A 42 -0.85 12.30 27.59
N LYS A 43 -2.06 12.69 27.15
CA LYS A 43 -3.04 11.75 26.57
C LYS A 43 -2.48 11.11 25.28
N ASP A 44 -1.74 11.87 24.46
CA ASP A 44 -1.08 11.36 23.25
C ASP A 44 0.03 10.35 23.53
N MET A 45 0.50 10.18 24.77
CA MET A 45 1.46 9.14 25.12
C MET A 45 0.82 7.76 25.30
N VAL A 46 -0.47 7.72 25.68
CA VAL A 46 -1.18 6.48 26.00
C VAL A 46 -1.88 5.91 24.76
N VAL A 47 -2.54 6.77 23.97
CA VAL A 47 -3.33 6.36 22.80
C VAL A 47 -2.52 5.52 21.78
N PRO A 48 -1.24 5.84 21.46
CA PRO A 48 -0.45 5.04 20.52
C PRO A 48 -0.23 3.60 20.96
N ALA A 49 -0.23 3.30 22.27
CA ALA A 49 -0.11 1.94 22.77
C ALA A 49 -1.34 1.11 22.34
N HIS A 50 -2.54 1.63 22.58
CA HIS A 50 -3.79 1.00 22.16
C HIS A 50 -3.92 0.91 20.63
N ILE A 51 -3.48 1.93 19.90
CA ILE A 51 -3.44 1.87 18.42
C ILE A 51 -2.52 0.73 17.96
N ARG A 52 -1.34 0.56 18.56
CA ARG A 52 -0.41 -0.53 18.19
C ARG A 52 -0.97 -1.90 18.51
N GLU A 53 -1.59 -2.05 19.68
CA GLU A 53 -2.25 -3.28 20.10
C GLU A 53 -3.34 -3.68 19.09
N GLN A 54 -4.27 -2.77 18.80
CA GLN A 54 -5.35 -3.04 17.84
C GLN A 54 -4.85 -3.25 16.41
N PHE A 55 -3.79 -2.55 16.03
CA PHE A 55 -3.15 -2.77 14.74
C PHE A 55 -2.51 -4.17 14.65
N ALA A 56 -1.91 -4.67 15.73
CA ALA A 56 -1.36 -6.02 15.78
C ALA A 56 -2.46 -7.09 15.76
N LEU A 57 -3.51 -6.92 16.56
CA LEU A 57 -4.67 -7.83 16.60
C LEU A 57 -5.37 -7.95 15.24
N SER A 58 -5.47 -6.84 14.50
CA SER A 58 -6.04 -6.80 13.16
C SER A 58 -5.09 -7.25 12.04
N LEU A 59 -3.90 -7.76 12.37
CA LEU A 59 -2.84 -8.12 11.41
C LEU A 59 -2.47 -6.97 10.46
N GLY A 60 -2.62 -5.74 10.94
CA GLY A 60 -2.35 -4.51 10.21
C GLY A 60 -3.43 -4.09 9.21
N SER A 61 -4.61 -4.69 9.25
CA SER A 61 -5.71 -4.36 8.33
C SER A 61 -6.46 -3.08 8.74
N TYR A 62 -6.46 -2.71 10.02
CA TYR A 62 -7.26 -1.59 10.51
C TYR A 62 -6.64 -0.24 10.17
N GLY A 63 -7.39 0.52 9.38
CA GLY A 63 -7.13 1.92 9.09
C GLY A 63 -7.79 2.86 10.09
N ARG A 64 -7.56 4.15 9.87
CA ARG A 64 -8.07 5.24 10.72
C ARG A 64 -9.58 5.14 11.07
N PRO A 65 -10.51 4.79 10.15
CA PRO A 65 -11.92 4.66 10.49
C PRO A 65 -12.17 3.55 11.51
N ARG A 66 -11.77 2.31 11.20
CA ARG A 66 -11.91 1.16 12.10
C ARG A 66 -11.20 1.37 13.43
N MET A 67 -9.99 1.92 13.40
CA MET A 67 -9.25 2.25 14.61
C MET A 67 -9.98 3.26 15.51
N THR A 68 -10.83 4.13 14.94
CA THR A 68 -11.64 5.07 15.72
C THR A 68 -12.77 4.36 16.44
N GLU A 69 -13.48 3.49 15.73
CA GLU A 69 -14.57 2.66 16.28
C GLU A 69 -14.03 1.75 17.41
N GLU A 70 -12.93 1.03 17.17
CA GLU A 70 -12.33 0.11 18.14
C GLU A 70 -11.88 0.82 19.42
N LEU A 71 -11.24 2.00 19.30
CA LEU A 71 -10.83 2.76 20.48
C LEU A 71 -12.04 3.32 21.25
N GLU A 72 -13.12 3.69 20.56
CA GLU A 72 -14.36 4.13 21.20
C GLU A 72 -15.01 2.98 21.98
N GLU A 73 -15.06 1.77 21.41
CA GLU A 73 -15.56 0.56 22.09
C GLU A 73 -14.73 0.17 23.32
N LEU A 74 -13.42 0.42 23.30
CA LEU A 74 -12.53 0.25 24.46
C LEU A 74 -12.66 1.36 25.52
N GLY A 75 -13.58 2.30 25.35
CA GLY A 75 -13.81 3.41 26.29
C GLY A 75 -12.79 4.55 26.15
N LEU A 76 -12.07 4.63 25.03
CA LEU A 76 -11.08 5.66 24.71
C LEU A 76 -11.55 6.50 23.51
N PRO A 77 -12.54 7.39 23.70
CA PRO A 77 -13.04 8.23 22.60
C PRO A 77 -11.95 9.21 22.14
N VAL A 78 -11.40 8.96 20.95
CA VAL A 78 -10.38 9.81 20.33
C VAL A 78 -10.83 10.20 18.94
N GLY A 79 -10.85 11.51 18.65
CA GLY A 79 -11.28 11.99 17.35
C GLY A 79 -10.45 11.43 16.19
N HIS A 80 -11.13 11.05 15.12
CA HIS A 80 -10.57 10.43 13.91
C HIS A 80 -9.33 11.18 13.33
N ARG A 81 -9.31 12.52 13.36
CA ARG A 81 -8.13 13.32 12.92
C ARG A 81 -6.89 13.07 13.80
N ARG A 82 -7.10 12.95 15.11
CA ARG A 82 -6.03 12.72 16.10
C ARG A 82 -5.47 11.31 15.96
N ILE A 83 -6.32 10.31 15.80
CA ILE A 83 -5.90 8.92 15.49
C ILE A 83 -5.06 8.91 14.22
N GLY A 84 -5.54 9.54 13.14
CA GLY A 84 -4.79 9.62 11.88
C GLY A 84 -3.42 10.27 12.01
N ARG A 85 -3.29 11.32 12.83
CA ARG A 85 -1.99 11.92 13.14
C ARG A 85 -1.10 10.94 13.92
N LEU A 86 -1.59 10.35 15.00
CA LEU A 86 -0.83 9.42 15.83
C LEU A 86 -0.38 8.17 15.06
N MET A 87 -1.23 7.62 14.19
CA MET A 87 -0.85 6.51 13.30
C MET A 87 0.32 6.92 12.40
N ARG A 88 0.26 8.08 11.75
CA ARG A 88 1.36 8.57 10.89
C ARG A 88 2.65 8.81 11.67
N ASP A 89 2.56 9.50 12.80
CA ASP A 89 3.73 9.84 13.64
C ASP A 89 4.43 8.57 14.19
N ASN A 90 3.70 7.45 14.26
CA ASN A 90 4.23 6.16 14.71
C ASN A 90 4.47 5.15 13.57
N GLY A 91 4.39 5.56 12.30
CA GLY A 91 4.66 4.70 11.14
C GLY A 91 3.64 3.59 10.92
N ILE A 92 2.42 3.73 11.45
CA ILE A 92 1.35 2.74 11.34
C ILE A 92 0.54 3.02 10.08
N ALA A 93 0.63 2.12 9.11
CA ALA A 93 -0.08 2.20 7.84
C ALA A 93 -0.73 0.85 7.51
N VAL A 94 -1.94 0.90 6.95
CA VAL A 94 -2.72 -0.30 6.61
C VAL A 94 -1.95 -1.21 5.66
N ARG A 95 -1.84 -2.48 6.04
CA ARG A 95 -1.32 -3.55 5.21
C ARG A 95 -2.45 -4.11 4.36
N ARG A 96 -2.38 -3.88 3.05
CA ARG A 96 -3.30 -4.50 2.09
C ARG A 96 -2.66 -5.77 1.56
N ASN A 97 -3.18 -6.93 1.96
CA ASN A 97 -2.83 -8.17 1.30
C ASN A 97 -3.56 -8.22 -0.04
N ARG A 98 -2.81 -8.39 -1.13
CA ARG A 98 -3.42 -8.66 -2.44
C ARG A 98 -3.89 -10.10 -2.42
N THR A 99 -5.20 -10.33 -2.50
CA THR A 99 -5.74 -11.68 -2.66
C THR A 99 -5.19 -12.26 -3.96
N PHE A 100 -4.38 -13.32 -3.84
CA PHE A 100 -3.94 -14.10 -4.99
C PHE A 100 -4.93 -15.24 -5.19
N LYS A 101 -5.59 -15.28 -6.35
CA LYS A 101 -6.34 -16.46 -6.78
C LYS A 101 -5.41 -17.31 -7.62
N ALA A 102 -5.04 -18.48 -7.12
CA ALA A 102 -4.37 -19.50 -7.93
C ALA A 102 -5.38 -20.02 -8.96
N THR A 103 -5.19 -19.68 -10.23
CA THR A 103 -6.03 -20.13 -11.34
C THR A 103 -5.55 -21.44 -11.95
N THR A 104 -4.34 -21.89 -11.61
CA THR A 104 -3.69 -23.05 -12.20
C THR A 104 -3.29 -24.02 -11.11
N ASP A 105 -3.76 -25.26 -11.21
CA ASP A 105 -3.26 -26.36 -10.41
C ASP A 105 -1.91 -26.79 -10.99
N SER A 106 -0.83 -26.48 -10.27
CA SER A 106 0.54 -26.87 -10.67
C SER A 106 0.98 -28.18 -10.02
N ASP A 107 0.17 -28.75 -9.12
CA ASP A 107 0.45 -30.01 -8.42
C ASP A 107 -0.33 -31.16 -9.07
N HIS A 108 -0.01 -31.41 -10.34
CA HIS A 108 -0.65 -32.45 -11.14
C HIS A 108 0.36 -33.50 -11.63
N SER A 109 -0.10 -34.73 -11.86
CA SER A 109 0.73 -35.82 -12.38
C SER A 109 0.87 -35.84 -13.91
N PHE A 110 0.29 -34.86 -14.62
CA PHE A 110 0.41 -34.75 -16.08
C PHE A 110 1.84 -34.36 -16.50
N ASN A 111 2.23 -34.79 -17.71
CA ASN A 111 3.52 -34.43 -18.30
C ASN A 111 3.64 -32.91 -18.44
N ILE A 112 4.69 -32.34 -17.84
CA ILE A 112 5.01 -30.92 -17.97
C ILE A 112 5.79 -30.73 -19.27
N ALA A 113 5.20 -30.01 -20.22
CA ALA A 113 5.90 -29.65 -21.46
C ALA A 113 7.09 -28.71 -21.15
N PRO A 114 8.24 -28.86 -21.83
CA PRO A 114 9.37 -27.96 -21.63
C PRO A 114 8.99 -26.53 -22.00
N ASN A 115 9.30 -25.56 -21.13
CA ASN A 115 9.10 -24.14 -21.41
C ASN A 115 10.14 -23.64 -22.41
N LEU A 116 9.89 -23.90 -23.70
CA LEU A 116 10.77 -23.50 -24.80
C LEU A 116 10.86 -21.98 -24.98
N LEU A 117 9.84 -21.24 -24.54
CA LEU A 117 9.80 -19.78 -24.66
C LEU A 117 10.71 -19.12 -23.63
N ASN A 118 10.77 -19.66 -22.41
CA ASN A 118 11.57 -19.16 -21.29
C ASN A 118 11.50 -17.64 -21.10
N ARG A 119 10.29 -17.07 -21.23
CA ARG A 119 9.99 -15.61 -21.18
C ARG A 119 10.70 -14.75 -22.23
N ASP A 120 11.30 -15.34 -23.26
CA ASP A 120 11.80 -14.64 -24.43
C ASP A 120 10.67 -14.47 -25.45
N PHE A 121 10.00 -13.32 -25.37
CA PHE A 121 8.93 -12.94 -26.29
C PHE A 121 9.43 -12.30 -27.60
N SER A 122 10.75 -12.24 -27.82
CA SER A 122 11.30 -11.75 -29.09
C SER A 122 11.26 -12.84 -30.16
N ALA A 123 10.94 -12.46 -31.40
CA ALA A 123 10.94 -13.35 -32.54
C ALA A 123 11.59 -12.65 -33.74
N ALA A 124 12.54 -13.32 -34.41
CA ALA A 124 13.29 -12.75 -35.52
C ALA A 124 12.54 -12.77 -36.87
N ARG A 125 11.49 -13.59 -36.99
CA ARG A 125 10.67 -13.74 -38.20
C ARG A 125 9.22 -14.08 -37.80
N PRO A 126 8.22 -13.79 -38.66
CA PRO A 126 6.85 -14.25 -38.47
C PRO A 126 6.75 -15.77 -38.32
N ASN A 127 5.72 -16.24 -37.62
CA ASN A 127 5.36 -17.65 -37.44
C ASN A 127 6.43 -18.51 -36.74
N ARG A 128 7.20 -17.89 -35.84
CA ARG A 128 8.20 -18.60 -35.02
C ARG A 128 7.80 -18.76 -33.56
N LYS A 129 7.11 -17.78 -33.01
CA LYS A 129 6.58 -17.80 -31.65
C LYS A 129 5.23 -17.11 -31.65
N TRP A 130 4.24 -17.78 -31.06
CA TRP A 130 2.90 -17.24 -30.89
C TRP A 130 2.59 -17.10 -29.41
N ALA A 131 1.79 -16.10 -29.06
CA ALA A 131 1.27 -15.94 -27.72
C ALA A 131 -0.27 -15.99 -27.77
N GLY A 132 -0.83 -16.88 -26.96
CA GLY A 132 -2.26 -16.97 -26.73
C GLY A 132 -2.63 -16.31 -25.41
N ASP A 133 -3.79 -15.64 -25.36
CA ASP A 133 -4.41 -15.21 -24.11
C ASP A 133 -5.94 -15.31 -24.21
N ILE A 134 -6.59 -15.55 -23.08
CA ILE A 134 -8.05 -15.52 -22.95
C ILE A 134 -8.44 -14.29 -22.15
N SER A 135 -9.16 -13.39 -22.80
CA SER A 135 -9.70 -12.17 -22.22
C SER A 135 -11.22 -12.24 -22.09
N TYR A 136 -11.79 -11.46 -21.18
CA TYR A 136 -13.23 -11.42 -20.90
C TYR A 136 -13.79 -10.05 -21.27
N VAL A 137 -14.82 -10.03 -22.10
CA VAL A 137 -15.50 -8.81 -22.53
C VAL A 137 -16.91 -8.81 -21.94
N TRP A 138 -17.25 -7.75 -21.20
CA TRP A 138 -18.61 -7.55 -20.70
C TRP A 138 -19.51 -7.02 -21.81
N THR A 139 -20.64 -7.70 -22.06
CA THR A 139 -21.65 -7.31 -23.04
C THR A 139 -23.02 -7.13 -22.37
N GLN A 140 -24.03 -6.70 -23.11
CA GLN A 140 -25.41 -6.61 -22.60
C GLN A 140 -26.02 -7.98 -22.28
N GLU A 141 -25.48 -9.06 -22.85
CA GLU A 141 -25.93 -10.44 -22.65
C GLU A 141 -25.09 -11.19 -21.60
N GLY A 142 -24.07 -10.54 -21.02
CA GLY A 142 -23.18 -11.09 -20.00
C GLY A 142 -21.72 -11.19 -20.45
N TRP A 143 -20.97 -12.10 -19.84
CA TRP A 143 -19.55 -12.30 -20.13
C TRP A 143 -19.33 -13.06 -21.44
N LEU A 144 -18.54 -12.47 -22.35
CA LEU A 144 -17.99 -13.13 -23.53
C LEU A 144 -16.51 -13.46 -23.28
N TYR A 145 -16.13 -14.71 -23.55
CA TYR A 145 -14.76 -15.20 -23.44
C TYR A 145 -14.13 -15.15 -24.83
N LEU A 146 -13.06 -14.37 -24.99
CA LEU A 146 -12.34 -14.16 -26.24
C LEU A 146 -10.93 -14.76 -26.11
N ALA A 147 -10.65 -15.81 -26.86
CA ALA A 147 -9.30 -16.35 -27.03
C ALA A 147 -8.65 -15.70 -28.25
N VAL A 148 -7.42 -15.21 -28.11
CA VAL A 148 -6.67 -14.56 -29.21
C VAL A 148 -5.27 -15.13 -29.29
N ILE A 149 -4.83 -15.42 -30.53
CA ILE A 149 -3.46 -15.82 -30.83
C ILE A 149 -2.77 -14.69 -31.60
N LEU A 150 -1.65 -14.21 -31.04
CA LEU A 150 -0.78 -13.18 -31.61
C LEU A 150 0.52 -13.78 -32.15
N ASP A 151 0.94 -13.34 -33.33
CA ASP A 151 2.31 -13.55 -33.80
C ASP A 151 3.28 -12.60 -33.09
N LEU A 152 4.28 -13.12 -32.38
CA LEU A 152 5.16 -12.29 -31.54
C LEU A 152 6.12 -11.38 -32.34
N HIS A 153 6.39 -11.70 -33.61
CA HIS A 153 7.20 -10.84 -34.48
C HIS A 153 6.39 -9.66 -35.02
N SER A 154 5.26 -9.94 -35.69
CA SER A 154 4.45 -8.93 -36.38
C SER A 154 3.41 -8.24 -35.50
N ARG A 155 3.14 -8.79 -34.31
CA ARG A 155 2.05 -8.38 -33.40
C ARG A 155 0.66 -8.45 -34.01
N ARG A 156 0.49 -9.17 -35.12
CA ARG A 156 -0.82 -9.38 -35.75
C ARG A 156 -1.58 -10.49 -35.04
N VAL A 157 -2.90 -10.31 -34.95
CA VAL A 157 -3.83 -11.38 -34.60
C VAL A 157 -3.88 -12.35 -35.76
N ILE A 158 -3.51 -13.60 -35.51
CA ILE A 158 -3.50 -14.67 -36.52
C ILE A 158 -4.63 -15.67 -36.33
N GLY A 159 -5.27 -15.65 -35.16
CA GLY A 159 -6.44 -16.47 -34.86
C GLY A 159 -7.17 -15.91 -33.65
N TRP A 160 -8.49 -16.10 -33.61
CA TRP A 160 -9.32 -15.77 -32.46
C TRP A 160 -10.57 -16.66 -32.43
N ALA A 161 -11.10 -16.87 -31.24
CA ALA A 161 -12.35 -17.59 -31.02
C ALA A 161 -13.13 -16.94 -29.88
N VAL A 162 -14.46 -17.04 -29.93
CA VAL A 162 -15.34 -16.51 -28.88
C VAL A 162 -16.28 -17.60 -28.37
N SER A 163 -16.61 -17.52 -27.08
CA SER A 163 -17.59 -18.39 -26.44
C SER A 163 -18.30 -17.67 -25.31
N ASN A 164 -19.55 -18.07 -25.02
CA ASN A 164 -20.29 -17.61 -23.85
C ASN A 164 -19.87 -18.34 -22.55
N ARG A 165 -18.98 -19.33 -22.63
CA ARG A 165 -18.41 -20.07 -21.49
C ARG A 165 -16.94 -20.37 -21.71
N MET A 166 -16.14 -20.31 -20.64
CA MET A 166 -14.78 -20.84 -20.61
C MET A 166 -14.85 -22.37 -20.72
N LYS A 167 -14.54 -22.91 -21.90
CA LYS A 167 -14.42 -24.36 -22.16
C LYS A 167 -12.96 -24.67 -22.46
N ARG A 168 -12.53 -25.90 -22.18
CA ARG A 168 -11.17 -26.38 -22.46
C ARG A 168 -10.80 -26.30 -23.95
N ASP A 169 -11.80 -26.30 -24.84
CA ASP A 169 -11.62 -26.21 -26.29
C ASP A 169 -11.36 -24.77 -26.80
N LEU A 170 -11.37 -23.78 -25.89
CA LEU A 170 -11.03 -22.37 -26.20
C LEU A 170 -9.54 -22.06 -26.01
N GLU A 171 -8.75 -23.04 -25.54
CA GLU A 171 -7.29 -22.97 -25.31
C GLU A 171 -6.47 -23.44 -26.51
#